data_AF-A0A920D5P0-F1
#
_entry.id   AF-A0A920D5P0-F1
#
_cell.length_a   1.000
_cell.length_b   1.000
_cell.length_c   1.000
_cell.angle_alpha   90.00
_cell.angle_beta   90.00
_cell.angle_gamma   90.00
#
_symmetry.space_group_name_H-M   'P 1'
#
loop_
_entity.id
_entity.type
_entity.pdbx_description
1 polymer ?
#
loop_
_entity_poly.entity_id
_entity_poly.type
_entity_poly.pdbx_seq_one_letter_code
_entity_poly.pdbx_strand_id
1 'polypeptide(L)'
;MKMRQWLAAGLVLAVSATTAACGSKPDSGGTSNGGESPKEDEKFTITAIDFRYGAIPPSNGRGIEMINERFNVDYKPQYVVQSDYVQKLSAVIASGDIPDIIVMEGTDSNFYKWAKQGAFLPLNEYMDKYETFKLIPDNVRNAVTLNGNVYAIQRYLTENYELTPVIRKDWLDNLGLQVPTNYEELKEVAIAFTKNDPDGNGKVDTYGMAMSQNINPHYGMGAYWDWNAWYHKNEEGQFIPGFISEARKEHIAFLAELYKEGAISKDFALLNWGQTNKEFYSGKAGIFIGTPRGMSAPYMQGLVDIDPKADIVPIPPFEAPDGSQGFTSSPGYYGVIMLNAKLKDQPAKVEKILEMIDFGRTFYPLEDRKPDNADFDWMNGGENNGYTLVDGNVQREPDDKGLAPINYMPDNRMWGPSDLANGYSKEYPVELLRKLAGDLEIMHEETKHYINPMNAVFSDTRAAKGSDLDKFLFTEQTKMIVGEKSIDDWDKMVQEWMDKGGAEIIKEANEGMKENGYSEPQWK
;
A
#
# COMPACT_ATOMS: atom_id res chain seq x y z
N MET A 1 -54.87 -13.65 19.46
CA MET A 1 -55.36 -13.78 20.85
C MET A 1 -54.39 -13.03 21.75
N LYS A 2 -54.79 -11.86 22.27
CA LYS A 2 -54.19 -10.97 23.32
C LYS A 2 -52.72 -10.55 23.11
N MET A 3 -52.29 -9.32 22.80
CA MET A 3 -52.72 -7.92 23.03
C MET A 3 -52.84 -7.48 24.50
N ARG A 4 -51.91 -6.60 24.93
CA ARG A 4 -52.01 -5.53 25.96
C ARG A 4 -50.64 -4.84 26.05
N GLN A 5 -50.40 -3.65 25.51
CA GLN A 5 -50.84 -2.28 25.85
C GLN A 5 -50.32 -1.70 27.19
N TRP A 6 -49.47 -0.66 27.03
CA TRP A 6 -49.36 0.67 27.69
C TRP A 6 -49.32 0.77 29.23
N LEU A 7 -48.35 1.57 29.74
CA LEU A 7 -48.62 2.87 30.40
C LEU A 7 -47.33 3.63 30.79
N ALA A 8 -47.35 4.93 30.49
CA ALA A 8 -46.43 5.95 30.95
C ALA A 8 -47.08 6.77 32.08
N ALA A 9 -46.26 7.25 33.04
CA ALA A 9 -46.47 8.37 33.97
C ALA A 9 -45.13 8.53 34.74
N GLY A 10 -44.47 9.67 34.97
CA GLY A 10 -44.87 11.08 35.00
C GLY A 10 -45.10 11.56 36.44
N LEU A 11 -44.08 12.15 37.10
CA LEU A 11 -44.16 13.11 38.24
C LEU A 11 -42.72 13.58 38.60
N VAL A 12 -42.26 14.81 38.33
CA VAL A 12 -42.41 16.11 39.05
C VAL A 12 -41.52 16.28 40.31
N LEU A 13 -40.52 17.17 40.15
CA LEU A 13 -39.92 18.17 41.05
C LEU A 13 -39.69 17.90 42.56
N ALA A 14 -38.44 18.08 42.99
CA ALA A 14 -38.11 18.72 44.27
C ALA A 14 -36.84 19.59 44.12
N VAL A 15 -37.05 20.92 44.17
CA VAL A 15 -36.02 21.94 44.34
C VAL A 15 -35.63 21.99 45.82
N SER A 16 -34.33 22.02 46.13
CA SER A 16 -33.84 22.47 47.44
C SER A 16 -32.65 23.40 47.22
N ALA A 17 -32.92 24.70 47.24
CA ALA A 17 -31.93 25.73 47.39
C ALA A 17 -31.61 25.90 48.88
N THR A 18 -30.33 25.95 49.23
CA THR A 18 -29.87 26.53 50.49
C THR A 18 -28.77 27.55 50.19
N THR A 19 -29.13 28.82 50.29
CA THR A 19 -28.23 29.97 50.41
C THR A 19 -28.32 30.49 51.84
N ALA A 20 -27.16 30.75 52.46
CA ALA A 20 -26.86 31.81 53.44
C ALA A 20 -25.41 31.57 53.93
N ALA A 21 -24.44 32.40 53.52
CA ALA A 21 -23.98 33.63 54.21
C ALA A 21 -23.02 33.30 55.37
N CYS A 22 -21.87 33.94 55.63
CA CYS A 22 -21.30 35.25 55.31
C CYS A 22 -19.79 35.24 55.72
N GLY A 23 -18.94 36.08 55.13
CA GLY A 23 -17.61 36.37 55.72
C GLY A 23 -16.58 37.06 54.80
N SER A 24 -16.70 38.37 54.63
CA SER A 24 -15.82 39.34 53.93
C SER A 24 -14.38 39.44 54.49
N LYS A 25 -13.28 39.76 53.75
CA LYS A 25 -12.93 41.04 53.06
C LYS A 25 -11.66 40.88 52.17
N PRO A 26 -11.32 41.88 51.31
CA PRO A 26 -10.51 41.72 50.09
C PRO A 26 -9.03 42.06 50.26
N ASP A 27 -8.19 41.58 49.34
CA ASP A 27 -6.95 42.28 49.00
C ASP A 27 -6.60 42.15 47.52
N SER A 28 -6.03 43.23 47.00
CA SER A 28 -5.88 43.60 45.60
C SER A 28 -4.52 43.25 45.02
N GLY A 29 -4.51 42.85 43.74
CA GLY A 29 -3.45 43.19 42.77
C GLY A 29 -2.29 42.20 42.64
N GLY A 30 -2.12 41.65 41.43
CA GLY A 30 -0.93 40.91 41.04
C GLY A 30 -1.10 40.09 39.77
N THR A 31 -1.04 40.73 38.61
CA THR A 31 -0.93 40.07 37.30
C THR A 31 0.41 39.34 37.21
N SER A 32 0.38 38.03 37.04
CA SER A 32 1.55 37.27 36.56
C SER A 32 1.08 36.26 35.51
N ASN A 33 1.48 36.51 34.26
CA ASN A 33 1.54 35.50 33.21
C ASN A 33 2.43 34.36 33.69
N GLY A 34 1.80 33.27 34.14
CA GLY A 34 2.43 31.96 34.23
C GLY A 34 1.90 31.14 33.07
N GLY A 35 2.78 30.75 32.15
CA GLY A 35 2.46 29.72 31.17
C GLY A 35 2.03 28.47 31.92
N GLU A 36 0.83 27.98 31.63
CA GLU A 36 0.38 26.68 32.10
C GLU A 36 1.34 25.62 31.54
N SER A 37 2.08 24.97 32.42
CA SER A 37 2.61 23.64 32.14
C SER A 37 1.45 22.70 31.79
N PRO A 38 1.62 21.73 30.88
CA PRO A 38 0.54 20.85 30.46
C PRO A 38 -0.08 20.13 31.66
N LYS A 39 -1.40 20.12 31.76
CA LYS A 39 -2.12 19.25 32.71
C LYS A 39 -1.91 17.81 32.28
N GLU A 40 -1.12 17.08 33.04
CA GLU A 40 -0.66 15.71 32.75
C GLU A 40 -1.75 14.62 32.86
N ASP A 41 -3.04 14.97 32.97
CA ASP A 41 -4.14 14.02 33.27
C ASP A 41 -5.34 14.09 32.30
N GLU A 42 -5.27 14.85 31.20
CA GLU A 42 -6.41 14.92 30.27
C GLU A 42 -6.51 13.65 29.40
N LYS A 43 -7.55 12.84 29.64
CA LYS A 43 -7.86 11.65 28.85
C LYS A 43 -8.67 12.01 27.60
N PHE A 44 -8.06 11.92 26.43
CA PHE A 44 -8.73 12.19 25.15
C PHE A 44 -9.47 10.98 24.61
N THR A 45 -10.67 11.19 24.06
CA THR A 45 -11.32 10.21 23.16
C THR A 45 -10.81 10.44 21.74
N ILE A 46 -10.18 9.43 21.13
CA ILE A 46 -9.61 9.51 19.77
C ILE A 46 -10.33 8.52 18.88
N THR A 47 -10.96 9.02 17.82
CA THR A 47 -11.68 8.21 16.83
C THR A 47 -10.85 8.05 15.56
N ALA A 48 -10.88 6.88 14.95
CA ALA A 48 -10.16 6.64 13.70
C ALA A 48 -11.01 5.84 12.71
N ILE A 49 -10.75 6.02 11.42
CA ILE A 49 -11.25 5.16 10.36
C ILE A 49 -10.10 4.73 9.45
N ASP A 50 -9.99 3.42 9.20
CA ASP A 50 -8.89 2.82 8.42
C ASP A 50 -9.39 1.58 7.66
N PHE A 51 -8.71 1.22 6.57
CA PHE A 51 -9.02 0.08 5.72
C PHE A 51 -8.17 -1.16 6.08
N ARG A 52 -8.69 -2.35 5.75
CA ARG A 52 -7.99 -3.64 5.90
C ARG A 52 -8.25 -4.54 4.69
N TYR A 53 -7.22 -5.24 4.21
CA TYR A 53 -7.35 -6.27 3.17
C TYR A 53 -7.73 -7.64 3.73
N GLY A 54 -7.34 -7.90 4.98
CA GLY A 54 -7.53 -9.17 5.66
C GLY A 54 -8.60 -9.09 6.74
N ALA A 55 -8.47 -10.00 7.70
CA ALA A 55 -9.35 -10.06 8.84
C ALA A 55 -9.28 -8.76 9.67
N ILE A 56 -10.45 -8.35 10.18
CA ILE A 56 -10.57 -7.16 11.00
C ILE A 56 -10.34 -7.56 12.46
N PRO A 57 -9.43 -6.89 13.19
CA PRO A 57 -9.24 -7.16 14.60
C PRO A 57 -10.52 -6.79 15.40
N PRO A 58 -10.80 -7.47 16.53
CA PRO A 58 -11.97 -7.18 17.34
C PRO A 58 -11.91 -5.76 17.90
N SER A 59 -13.06 -5.08 18.00
CA SER A 59 -13.13 -3.68 18.47
C SER A 59 -12.79 -3.49 19.95
N ASN A 60 -12.61 -4.57 20.70
CA ASN A 60 -12.27 -4.61 22.12
C ASN A 60 -11.15 -5.61 22.40
N GLY A 61 -10.23 -5.80 21.45
CA GLY A 61 -9.08 -6.69 21.67
C GLY A 61 -8.10 -6.13 22.70
N ARG A 62 -7.30 -7.02 23.29
CA ARG A 62 -6.26 -6.70 24.27
C ARG A 62 -5.30 -5.60 23.78
N GLY A 63 -5.00 -5.56 22.48
CA GLY A 63 -4.17 -4.50 21.89
C GLY A 63 -4.74 -3.08 22.09
N ILE A 64 -6.07 -2.90 22.03
CA ILE A 64 -6.73 -1.62 22.31
C ILE A 64 -6.61 -1.25 23.79
N GLU A 65 -6.79 -2.22 24.69
CA GLU A 65 -6.64 -2.01 26.13
C GLU A 65 -5.23 -1.53 26.47
N MET A 66 -4.21 -2.20 25.92
CA MET A 66 -2.81 -1.80 26.07
C MET A 66 -2.55 -0.38 25.56
N ILE A 67 -3.08 0.00 24.38
CA ILE A 67 -2.95 1.36 23.82
C ILE A 67 -3.60 2.40 24.76
N ASN A 68 -4.82 2.13 25.21
CA ASN A 68 -5.56 3.02 26.09
C ASN A 68 -4.83 3.27 27.41
N GLU A 69 -4.21 2.22 27.98
CA GLU A 69 -3.40 2.31 29.19
C GLU A 69 -2.12 3.12 28.97
N ARG A 70 -1.34 2.79 27.92
CA ARG A 70 -0.03 3.41 27.67
C ARG A 70 -0.15 4.91 27.37
N PHE A 71 -1.10 5.29 26.52
CA PHE A 71 -1.24 6.66 26.04
C PHE A 71 -2.24 7.50 26.87
N ASN A 72 -2.91 6.88 27.85
CA ASN A 72 -4.00 7.47 28.62
C ASN A 72 -5.11 8.06 27.71
N VAL A 73 -5.67 7.22 26.84
CA VAL A 73 -6.70 7.60 25.85
C VAL A 73 -7.91 6.68 25.89
N ASP A 74 -8.98 7.10 25.24
CA ASP A 74 -10.10 6.26 24.83
C ASP A 74 -10.08 6.15 23.30
N TYR A 75 -9.27 5.23 22.78
CA TYR A 75 -9.05 5.01 21.35
C TYR A 75 -10.14 4.12 20.75
N LYS A 76 -10.82 4.63 19.72
CA LYS A 76 -11.97 4.01 19.05
C LYS A 76 -11.73 3.94 17.55
N PRO A 77 -10.92 2.99 17.07
CA PRO A 77 -10.73 2.77 15.65
C PRO A 77 -11.92 2.02 15.04
N GLN A 78 -12.23 2.36 13.79
CA GLN A 78 -13.20 1.65 12.97
C GLN A 78 -12.51 1.13 11.71
N TYR A 79 -12.30 -0.18 11.64
CA TYR A 79 -11.75 -0.84 10.46
C TYR A 79 -12.86 -1.24 9.49
N VAL A 80 -12.54 -1.17 8.21
CA VAL A 80 -13.45 -1.48 7.11
C VAL A 80 -12.69 -2.30 6.08
N VAL A 81 -13.35 -3.29 5.49
CA VAL A 81 -12.75 -4.05 4.38
C VAL A 81 -12.50 -3.10 3.21
N GLN A 82 -11.32 -3.18 2.59
CA GLN A 82 -10.87 -2.22 1.59
C GLN A 82 -11.86 -2.06 0.42
N SER A 83 -12.52 -3.14 -0.01
CA SER A 83 -13.51 -3.13 -1.09
C SER A 83 -14.69 -2.17 -0.85
N ASP A 84 -15.06 -1.98 0.41
CA ASP A 84 -16.21 -1.14 0.81
C ASP A 84 -15.75 0.24 1.28
N TYR A 85 -14.43 0.43 1.42
CA TYR A 85 -13.87 1.54 2.17
C TYR A 85 -14.12 2.89 1.52
N VAL A 86 -13.87 3.01 0.21
CA VAL A 86 -13.98 4.28 -0.52
C VAL A 86 -15.40 4.86 -0.43
N GLN A 87 -16.42 4.00 -0.57
CA GLN A 87 -17.81 4.41 -0.48
C GLN A 87 -18.18 4.83 0.95
N LYS A 88 -17.74 4.04 1.94
CA LYS A 88 -18.02 4.32 3.35
C LYS A 88 -17.33 5.60 3.82
N LEU A 89 -16.06 5.80 3.46
CA LEU A 89 -15.32 7.01 3.78
C LEU A 89 -15.99 8.24 3.14
N SER A 90 -16.40 8.15 1.88
CA SER A 90 -17.13 9.24 1.21
C SER A 90 -18.41 9.65 1.94
N ALA A 91 -19.19 8.67 2.42
CA ALA A 91 -20.39 8.93 3.20
C ALA A 91 -20.07 9.58 4.56
N VAL A 92 -19.02 9.10 5.25
CA VAL A 92 -18.55 9.65 6.53
C VAL A 92 -18.13 11.11 6.36
N ILE A 93 -17.31 11.43 5.36
CA ILE A 93 -16.88 12.82 5.09
C ILE A 93 -18.08 13.71 4.76
N ALA A 94 -19.00 13.23 3.90
CA ALA A 94 -20.19 14.00 3.51
C ALA A 94 -21.16 14.28 4.68
N SER A 95 -21.20 13.42 5.69
CA SER A 95 -22.04 13.61 6.88
C SER A 95 -21.56 14.73 7.81
N GLY A 96 -20.27 15.08 7.75
CA GLY A 96 -19.63 16.04 8.66
C GLY A 96 -19.19 15.45 10.02
N ASP A 97 -19.55 14.19 10.31
CA ASP A 97 -19.11 13.41 11.48
C ASP A 97 -17.76 12.72 11.19
N ILE A 98 -16.79 13.54 10.79
CA ILE A 98 -15.45 13.10 10.40
C ILE A 98 -14.69 12.61 11.65
N PRO A 99 -14.15 11.37 11.67
CA PRO A 99 -13.29 10.88 12.76
C PRO A 99 -12.03 11.72 12.93
N ASP A 100 -11.40 11.67 14.12
CA ASP A 100 -10.18 12.44 14.39
C ASP A 100 -9.03 12.07 13.43
N ILE A 101 -8.90 10.76 13.13
CA ILE A 101 -7.90 10.19 12.22
C ILE A 101 -8.60 9.53 11.04
N ILE A 102 -8.18 9.88 9.83
CA ILE A 102 -8.63 9.25 8.58
C ILE A 102 -7.42 8.65 7.88
N VAL A 103 -7.52 7.40 7.46
CA VAL A 103 -6.47 6.76 6.65
C VAL A 103 -6.99 6.54 5.23
N MET A 104 -6.23 6.88 4.21
CA MET A 104 -6.51 6.49 2.82
C MET A 104 -5.34 5.66 2.29
N GLU A 105 -5.57 4.83 1.27
CA GLU A 105 -4.52 4.00 0.65
C GLU A 105 -3.45 4.82 -0.07
N GLY A 106 -3.83 6.00 -0.55
CA GLY A 106 -2.95 6.97 -1.16
C GLY A 106 -3.73 8.25 -1.45
N THR A 107 -3.09 9.21 -2.10
CA THR A 107 -3.76 10.43 -2.55
C THR A 107 -4.55 10.14 -3.82
N ASP A 108 -5.87 10.31 -3.76
CA ASP A 108 -6.77 10.22 -4.91
C ASP A 108 -7.52 11.56 -5.11
N SER A 109 -8.44 11.59 -6.07
CA SER A 109 -9.28 12.76 -6.32
C SER A 109 -10.08 13.23 -5.12
N ASN A 110 -10.52 12.32 -4.26
CA ASN A 110 -11.27 12.64 -3.06
C ASN A 110 -10.37 13.30 -2.02
N PHE A 111 -9.13 12.81 -1.83
CA PHE A 111 -8.15 13.45 -0.96
C PHE A 111 -7.99 14.93 -1.32
N TYR A 112 -7.67 15.22 -2.58
CA TYR A 112 -7.45 16.59 -3.03
C TYR A 112 -8.71 17.45 -2.93
N LYS A 113 -9.87 16.91 -3.29
CA LYS A 113 -11.17 17.59 -3.14
C LYS A 113 -11.46 17.94 -1.68
N TRP A 114 -11.32 16.99 -0.77
CA TRP A 114 -11.62 17.17 0.65
C TRP A 114 -10.62 18.12 1.34
N ALA A 115 -9.34 18.04 0.96
CA ALA A 115 -8.33 19.00 1.41
C ALA A 115 -8.67 20.43 0.95
N LYS A 116 -9.01 20.63 -0.34
CA LYS A 116 -9.48 21.92 -0.89
C LYS A 116 -10.76 22.42 -0.19
N GLN A 117 -11.62 21.52 0.29
CA GLN A 117 -12.84 21.83 1.04
C GLN A 117 -12.60 22.09 2.54
N GLY A 118 -11.36 21.97 3.02
CA GLY A 118 -11.00 22.22 4.43
C GLY A 118 -11.42 21.09 5.38
N ALA A 119 -11.53 19.85 4.90
CA ALA A 119 -11.85 18.69 5.74
C ALA A 119 -10.67 18.26 6.64
N PHE A 120 -9.43 18.59 6.24
CA PHE A 120 -8.20 18.11 6.88
C PHE A 120 -7.42 19.25 7.54
N LEU A 121 -6.79 18.95 8.68
CA LEU A 121 -5.93 19.85 9.43
C LEU A 121 -4.58 20.02 8.71
N PRO A 122 -4.12 21.27 8.45
CA PRO A 122 -2.75 21.52 8.03
C PRO A 122 -1.76 21.10 9.13
N LEU A 123 -0.71 20.35 8.77
CA LEU A 123 0.22 19.75 9.72
C LEU A 123 1.55 20.50 9.86
N ASN A 124 1.77 21.57 9.09
CA ASN A 124 3.05 22.28 8.99
C ASN A 124 3.66 22.61 10.37
N GLU A 125 2.85 23.07 11.33
CA GLU A 125 3.31 23.47 12.68
C GLU A 125 3.75 22.30 13.57
N TYR A 126 3.43 21.07 13.18
CA TYR A 126 3.75 19.86 13.94
C TYR A 126 4.92 19.06 13.34
N MET A 127 5.23 19.27 12.07
CA MET A 127 6.22 18.44 11.35
C MET A 127 7.62 18.53 11.96
N ASP A 128 8.04 19.70 12.44
CA ASP A 128 9.37 19.90 13.01
C ASP A 128 9.55 19.28 14.41
N LYS A 129 8.45 18.88 15.07
CA LYS A 129 8.48 18.33 16.45
C LYS A 129 8.92 16.87 16.51
N TYR A 130 8.83 16.13 15.41
CA TYR A 130 9.09 14.69 15.38
C TYR A 130 10.18 14.37 14.36
N GLU A 131 11.25 13.71 14.78
CA GLU A 131 12.39 13.37 13.91
C GLU A 131 11.97 12.45 12.75
N THR A 132 10.97 11.59 12.95
CA THR A 132 10.49 10.68 11.90
C THR A 132 9.96 11.43 10.67
N PHE A 133 9.31 12.59 10.84
CA PHE A 133 8.80 13.38 9.71
C PHE A 133 9.90 13.94 8.80
N LYS A 134 11.12 14.08 9.32
CA LYS A 134 12.29 14.51 8.53
C LYS A 134 12.81 13.41 7.61
N LEU A 135 12.42 12.15 7.86
CA LEU A 135 12.77 11.01 6.99
C LEU A 135 11.98 11.03 5.68
N ILE A 136 10.86 11.76 5.59
CA ILE A 136 10.04 11.83 4.39
C ILE A 136 10.75 12.68 3.33
N PRO A 137 11.15 12.13 2.17
CA PRO A 137 11.76 12.90 1.10
C PRO A 137 10.79 13.92 0.51
N ASP A 138 11.32 15.00 -0.08
CA ASP A 138 10.48 16.09 -0.61
C ASP A 138 9.50 15.61 -1.69
N ASN A 139 9.93 14.71 -2.59
CA ASN A 139 9.04 14.13 -3.61
C ASN A 139 7.86 13.36 -3.00
N VAL A 140 8.09 12.66 -1.88
CA VAL A 140 7.03 11.94 -1.15
C VAL A 140 6.11 12.93 -0.44
N ARG A 141 6.69 13.95 0.22
CA ARG A 141 5.94 15.01 0.93
C ARG A 141 5.06 15.82 -0.03
N ASN A 142 5.53 16.08 -1.24
CA ASN A 142 4.81 16.87 -2.24
C ASN A 142 3.46 16.23 -2.63
N ALA A 143 3.35 14.90 -2.60
CA ALA A 143 2.11 14.19 -2.94
C ALA A 143 0.90 14.65 -2.09
N VAL A 144 1.12 15.06 -0.83
CA VAL A 144 0.06 15.49 0.10
C VAL A 144 0.09 17.00 0.38
N THR A 145 0.91 17.76 -0.35
CA THR A 145 1.07 19.20 -0.16
C THR A 145 0.21 19.98 -1.14
N LEU A 146 -0.61 20.91 -0.63
CA LEU A 146 -1.47 21.78 -1.44
C LEU A 146 -1.33 23.22 -0.98
N ASN A 147 -1.02 24.12 -1.92
CA ASN A 147 -0.82 25.55 -1.64
C ASN A 147 0.14 25.81 -0.46
N GLY A 148 1.24 25.05 -0.39
CA GLY A 148 2.26 25.13 0.67
C GLY A 148 1.90 24.47 2.01
N ASN A 149 0.71 23.89 2.14
CA ASN A 149 0.27 23.21 3.35
C ASN A 149 0.30 21.69 3.19
N VAL A 150 0.83 20.99 4.19
CA VAL A 150 0.89 19.51 4.26
C VAL A 150 -0.39 19.02 4.93
N TYR A 151 -1.20 18.23 4.22
CA TYR A 151 -2.53 17.80 4.71
C TYR A 151 -2.60 16.35 5.18
N ALA A 152 -1.53 15.57 5.03
CA ALA A 152 -1.47 14.21 5.51
C ALA A 152 -0.05 13.80 5.90
N ILE A 153 0.05 12.71 6.65
CA ILE A 153 1.29 11.99 6.94
C ILE A 153 1.32 10.76 6.04
N GLN A 154 2.30 10.69 5.15
CA GLN A 154 2.56 9.49 4.36
C GLN A 154 3.07 8.38 5.27
N ARG A 155 2.46 7.19 5.22
CA ARG A 155 3.04 5.99 5.83
C ARG A 155 4.22 5.57 4.95
N TYR A 156 5.40 6.09 5.28
CA TYR A 156 6.62 5.86 4.53
C TYR A 156 6.88 4.37 4.35
N LEU A 157 7.38 4.02 3.17
CA LEU A 157 7.64 2.65 2.78
C LEU A 157 8.86 2.60 1.87
N THR A 158 9.48 1.43 1.83
CA THR A 158 10.64 1.12 0.99
C THR A 158 10.41 1.53 -0.46
N GLU A 159 11.32 2.32 -1.01
CA GLU A 159 11.09 2.96 -2.30
C GLU A 159 11.46 2.05 -3.49
N ASN A 160 12.31 1.05 -3.27
CA ASN A 160 12.85 0.20 -4.34
C ASN A 160 12.11 -1.13 -4.45
N TYR A 161 11.43 -1.57 -3.39
CA TYR A 161 10.75 -2.86 -3.39
C TYR A 161 9.38 -2.78 -4.07
N GLU A 162 9.33 -3.31 -5.29
CA GLU A 162 8.12 -3.47 -6.10
C GLU A 162 7.72 -4.94 -6.23
N LEU A 163 6.58 -5.19 -6.85
CA LEU A 163 6.21 -6.54 -7.29
C LEU A 163 6.99 -6.88 -8.56
N THR A 164 7.93 -7.83 -8.45
CA THR A 164 8.83 -8.22 -9.54
C THR A 164 8.58 -9.66 -9.97
N PRO A 165 8.69 -9.99 -11.28
CA PRO A 165 8.57 -11.36 -11.75
C PRO A 165 9.55 -12.33 -11.07
N VAL A 166 9.03 -13.49 -10.71
CA VAL A 166 9.77 -14.62 -10.12
C VAL A 166 9.49 -15.89 -10.91
N ILE A 167 10.43 -16.82 -10.88
CA ILE A 167 10.37 -18.04 -11.69
C ILE A 167 10.77 -19.28 -10.89
N ARG A 168 10.11 -20.41 -11.17
CA ARG A 168 10.47 -21.74 -10.67
C ARG A 168 11.82 -22.17 -11.22
N LYS A 169 12.87 -22.02 -10.39
CA LYS A 169 14.25 -22.36 -10.76
C LYS A 169 14.44 -23.87 -10.90
N ASP A 170 13.76 -24.65 -10.06
CA ASP A 170 13.80 -26.10 -10.13
C ASP A 170 13.17 -26.63 -11.45
N TRP A 171 12.16 -25.94 -11.98
CA TRP A 171 11.60 -26.25 -13.31
C TRP A 171 12.57 -25.92 -14.44
N LEU A 172 13.30 -24.80 -14.33
CA LEU A 172 14.37 -24.48 -15.28
C LEU A 172 15.44 -25.58 -15.27
N ASP A 173 15.86 -26.02 -14.09
CA ASP A 173 16.89 -27.06 -13.93
C ASP A 173 16.45 -28.42 -14.50
N ASN A 174 15.19 -28.82 -14.28
CA ASN A 174 14.64 -30.04 -14.86
C ASN A 174 14.64 -30.02 -16.39
N LEU A 175 14.42 -28.85 -17.00
CA LEU A 175 14.39 -28.67 -18.45
C LEU A 175 15.75 -28.28 -19.06
N GLY A 176 16.77 -28.04 -18.23
CA GLY A 176 18.08 -27.54 -18.68
C GLY A 176 18.05 -26.12 -19.23
N LEU A 177 17.10 -25.30 -18.78
CA LEU A 177 16.91 -23.90 -19.18
C LEU A 177 17.64 -22.94 -18.23
N GLN A 178 17.90 -21.72 -18.70
CA GLN A 178 18.47 -20.65 -17.88
C GLN A 178 17.37 -19.67 -17.47
N VAL A 179 17.66 -18.83 -16.46
CA VAL A 179 16.79 -17.69 -16.12
C VAL A 179 16.78 -16.74 -17.33
N PRO A 180 15.60 -16.34 -17.84
CA PRO A 180 15.52 -15.52 -19.04
C PRO A 180 16.05 -14.10 -18.80
N THR A 181 16.65 -13.52 -19.83
CA THR A 181 17.26 -12.18 -19.82
C THR A 181 16.61 -11.20 -20.81
N ASN A 182 15.67 -11.68 -21.61
CA ASN A 182 14.87 -10.93 -22.58
C ASN A 182 13.49 -11.60 -22.79
N TYR A 183 12.59 -10.92 -23.51
CA TYR A 183 11.23 -11.42 -23.72
C TYR A 183 11.17 -12.64 -24.65
N GLU A 184 12.11 -12.78 -25.59
CA GLU A 184 12.21 -13.99 -26.43
C GLU A 184 12.50 -15.23 -25.58
N GLU A 185 13.51 -15.17 -24.72
CA GLU A 185 13.85 -16.24 -23.77
C GLU A 185 12.71 -16.49 -22.78
N LEU A 186 12.09 -15.43 -22.25
CA LEU A 186 10.95 -15.57 -21.34
C LEU A 186 9.77 -16.27 -22.03
N LYS A 187 9.54 -16.00 -23.32
CA LYS A 187 8.52 -16.67 -24.12
C LYS A 187 8.82 -18.16 -24.26
N GLU A 188 10.06 -18.50 -24.64
CA GLU A 188 10.49 -19.88 -24.82
C GLU A 188 10.36 -20.67 -23.51
N VAL A 189 10.79 -20.09 -22.40
CA VAL A 189 10.67 -20.68 -21.06
C VAL A 189 9.21 -20.89 -20.66
N ALA A 190 8.34 -19.88 -20.82
CA ALA A 190 6.92 -20.00 -20.49
C ALA A 190 6.21 -21.09 -21.30
N ILE A 191 6.55 -21.21 -22.60
CA ILE A 191 6.02 -22.27 -23.47
C ILE A 191 6.58 -23.64 -23.04
N ALA A 192 7.85 -23.74 -22.71
CA ALA A 192 8.48 -24.99 -22.25
C ALA A 192 7.85 -25.48 -20.94
N PHE A 193 7.62 -24.59 -19.98
CA PHE A 193 6.90 -24.90 -18.73
C PHE A 193 5.48 -25.42 -18.98
N THR A 194 4.88 -25.05 -20.10
CA THR A 194 3.53 -25.50 -20.47
C THR A 194 3.54 -26.85 -21.16
N LYS A 195 4.59 -27.18 -21.93
CA LYS A 195 4.56 -28.31 -22.88
C LYS A 195 5.48 -29.47 -22.52
N ASN A 196 6.49 -29.23 -21.69
CA ASN A 196 7.61 -30.15 -21.51
C ASN A 196 7.68 -30.78 -20.12
N ASP A 197 6.56 -30.83 -19.38
CA ASP A 197 6.45 -31.53 -18.08
C ASP A 197 7.53 -31.07 -17.07
N PRO A 198 7.59 -29.77 -16.73
CA PRO A 198 8.66 -29.22 -15.91
C PRO A 198 8.69 -29.76 -14.47
N ASP A 199 7.55 -30.24 -13.96
CA ASP A 199 7.43 -30.86 -12.64
C ASP A 199 7.69 -32.39 -12.67
N GLY A 200 7.85 -32.97 -13.86
CA GLY A 200 8.22 -34.38 -14.08
C GLY A 200 7.14 -35.37 -13.68
N ASN A 201 5.87 -34.96 -13.65
CA ASN A 201 4.76 -35.80 -13.21
C ASN A 201 4.18 -36.67 -14.35
N GLY A 202 4.64 -36.45 -15.60
CA GLY A 202 4.22 -37.16 -16.80
C GLY A 202 2.91 -36.66 -17.41
N LYS A 203 2.41 -35.48 -17.00
CA LYS A 203 1.18 -34.86 -17.48
C LYS A 203 1.47 -33.44 -17.97
N VAL A 204 0.57 -32.96 -18.82
CA VAL A 204 0.56 -31.58 -19.30
C VAL A 204 -0.50 -30.82 -18.52
N ASP A 205 -0.21 -30.54 -17.25
CA ASP A 205 -1.12 -29.84 -16.31
C ASP A 205 -0.51 -28.58 -15.67
N THR A 206 0.66 -28.16 -16.17
CA THR A 206 1.34 -26.91 -15.84
C THR A 206 1.22 -25.89 -16.97
N TYR A 207 1.46 -24.61 -16.66
CA TYR A 207 1.59 -23.55 -17.66
C TYR A 207 2.62 -22.50 -17.23
N GLY A 208 3.03 -21.68 -18.18
CA GLY A 208 4.10 -20.71 -18.01
C GLY A 208 3.84 -19.68 -16.92
N MET A 209 2.75 -18.92 -17.04
CA MET A 209 2.57 -17.66 -16.32
C MET A 209 1.17 -17.52 -15.73
N ALA A 210 1.09 -17.23 -14.42
CA ALA A 210 -0.17 -16.92 -13.74
C ALA A 210 -0.59 -15.47 -14.00
N MET A 211 -1.82 -15.25 -14.46
CA MET A 211 -2.33 -13.90 -14.74
C MET A 211 -3.82 -13.82 -14.39
N SER A 212 -4.29 -12.62 -14.10
CA SER A 212 -5.65 -12.33 -13.65
C SER A 212 -6.27 -11.21 -14.48
N GLN A 213 -7.53 -10.87 -14.19
CA GLN A 213 -8.21 -9.72 -14.79
C GLN A 213 -7.36 -8.45 -14.71
N ASN A 214 -7.57 -7.55 -15.68
CA ASN A 214 -6.77 -6.32 -15.84
C ASN A 214 -5.27 -6.56 -16.07
N ILE A 215 -4.88 -7.71 -16.63
CA ILE A 215 -3.49 -8.02 -17.00
C ILE A 215 -2.58 -7.88 -15.76
N ASN A 216 -3.02 -8.50 -14.67
CA ASN A 216 -2.32 -8.48 -13.38
C ASN A 216 -1.89 -9.90 -12.99
N PRO A 217 -0.60 -10.20 -12.76
CA PRO A 217 0.54 -9.29 -12.81
C PRO A 217 0.83 -8.75 -14.21
N HIS A 218 1.48 -7.60 -14.27
CA HIS A 218 1.69 -6.88 -15.53
C HIS A 218 2.98 -7.28 -16.27
N TYR A 219 3.88 -8.04 -15.64
CA TYR A 219 5.10 -8.62 -16.22
C TYR A 219 6.01 -7.68 -17.03
N GLY A 220 6.05 -6.39 -16.65
CA GLY A 220 6.98 -5.43 -17.24
C GLY A 220 8.39 -5.63 -16.69
N MET A 221 9.33 -6.03 -17.55
CA MET A 221 10.72 -6.32 -17.19
C MET A 221 11.63 -5.08 -17.16
N GLY A 222 11.13 -3.99 -16.58
CA GLY A 222 11.85 -2.72 -16.42
C GLY A 222 10.96 -1.50 -16.66
N ALA A 223 11.44 -0.31 -16.29
CA ALA A 223 10.70 0.95 -16.40
C ALA A 223 10.26 1.25 -17.85
N TYR A 224 11.03 0.79 -18.84
CA TYR A 224 10.69 0.88 -20.26
C TYR A 224 9.38 0.14 -20.62
N TRP A 225 9.08 -0.98 -19.97
CA TRP A 225 7.86 -1.78 -20.23
C TRP A 225 6.79 -1.66 -19.15
N ASP A 226 7.05 -0.87 -18.11
CA ASP A 226 6.07 -0.59 -17.07
C ASP A 226 4.93 0.29 -17.62
N TRP A 227 3.71 -0.23 -17.54
CA TRP A 227 2.52 0.45 -18.04
C TRP A 227 2.20 1.74 -17.26
N ASN A 228 2.64 1.85 -16.01
CA ASN A 228 2.36 3.02 -15.17
C ASN A 228 3.51 4.04 -15.15
N ALA A 229 4.69 3.68 -15.68
CA ALA A 229 5.83 4.58 -15.76
C ALA A 229 5.61 5.68 -16.80
N TRP A 230 5.84 6.93 -16.42
CA TRP A 230 5.88 8.07 -17.35
C TRP A 230 7.28 8.25 -17.94
N TYR A 231 7.76 7.18 -18.58
CA TYR A 231 9.12 7.05 -19.08
C TYR A 231 9.27 7.55 -20.52
N HIS A 232 8.32 7.16 -21.38
CA HIS A 232 8.36 7.43 -22.81
C HIS A 232 7.93 8.86 -23.15
N LYS A 233 8.34 9.34 -24.33
CA LYS A 233 7.91 10.63 -24.89
C LYS A 233 7.14 10.43 -26.21
N ASN A 234 6.15 11.29 -26.46
CA ASN A 234 5.50 11.39 -27.78
C ASN A 234 6.35 12.19 -28.78
N GLU A 235 5.84 12.36 -30.00
CA GLU A 235 6.53 13.12 -31.07
C GLU A 235 6.76 14.59 -30.71
N GLU A 236 5.89 15.16 -29.86
CA GLU A 236 6.03 16.52 -29.32
C GLU A 236 7.05 16.63 -28.17
N GLY A 237 7.67 15.52 -27.76
CA GLY A 237 8.64 15.46 -26.67
C GLY A 237 8.04 15.51 -25.26
N GLN A 238 6.72 15.33 -25.14
CA GLN A 238 6.01 15.25 -23.87
C GLN A 238 6.07 13.84 -23.31
N PHE A 239 6.27 13.71 -22.00
CA PHE A 239 6.18 12.42 -21.33
C PHE A 239 4.75 11.87 -21.44
N ILE A 240 4.62 10.56 -21.67
CA ILE A 240 3.35 9.85 -21.79
C ILE A 240 3.31 8.66 -20.84
N PRO A 241 2.12 8.21 -20.40
CA PRO A 241 2.02 7.00 -19.60
C PRO A 241 2.42 5.78 -20.43
N GLY A 242 3.19 4.86 -19.84
CA GLY A 242 3.61 3.61 -20.48
C GLY A 242 2.44 2.79 -21.04
N PHE A 243 1.24 2.93 -20.48
CA PHE A 243 0.00 2.28 -20.91
C PHE A 243 -0.29 2.44 -22.41
N ILE A 244 0.06 3.58 -23.00
CA ILE A 244 -0.16 3.87 -24.43
C ILE A 244 1.13 3.84 -25.26
N SER A 245 2.25 3.44 -24.68
CA SER A 245 3.55 3.40 -25.36
C SER A 245 3.64 2.24 -26.37
N GLU A 246 4.53 2.37 -27.35
CA GLU A 246 4.86 1.25 -28.25
C GLU A 246 5.47 0.06 -27.49
N ALA A 247 6.25 0.30 -26.42
CA ALA A 247 6.77 -0.76 -25.55
C ALA A 247 5.63 -1.60 -24.93
N ARG A 248 4.51 -0.96 -24.57
CA ARG A 248 3.33 -1.69 -24.08
C ARG A 248 2.66 -2.47 -25.19
N LYS A 249 2.58 -1.95 -26.41
CA LYS A 249 2.05 -2.68 -27.59
C LYS A 249 2.83 -3.97 -27.85
N GLU A 250 4.15 -3.90 -27.82
CA GLU A 250 5.06 -5.06 -27.93
C GLU A 250 4.78 -6.08 -26.81
N HIS A 251 4.66 -5.61 -25.57
CA HIS A 251 4.36 -6.47 -24.44
C HIS A 251 2.98 -7.15 -24.56
N ILE A 252 1.95 -6.44 -25.06
CA ILE A 252 0.63 -7.04 -25.33
C ILE A 252 0.71 -8.09 -26.43
N ALA A 253 1.52 -7.89 -27.48
CA ALA A 253 1.75 -8.90 -28.50
C ALA A 253 2.43 -10.16 -27.94
N PHE A 254 3.44 -9.99 -27.07
CA PHE A 254 4.06 -11.09 -26.33
C PHE A 254 3.04 -11.88 -25.50
N LEU A 255 2.17 -11.21 -24.73
CA LEU A 255 1.13 -11.87 -23.95
C LEU A 255 0.09 -12.59 -24.85
N ALA A 256 -0.25 -12.02 -26.01
CA ALA A 256 -1.15 -12.65 -26.97
C ALA A 256 -0.56 -13.95 -27.53
N GLU A 257 0.75 -13.99 -27.80
CA GLU A 257 1.45 -15.21 -28.19
C GLU A 257 1.43 -16.26 -27.08
N LEU A 258 1.73 -15.88 -25.83
CA LEU A 258 1.67 -16.81 -24.70
C LEU A 258 0.25 -17.37 -24.48
N TYR A 259 -0.76 -16.53 -24.57
CA TYR A 259 -2.16 -16.97 -24.47
C TYR A 259 -2.52 -17.96 -25.58
N LYS A 260 -2.13 -17.67 -26.82
CA LYS A 260 -2.33 -18.57 -27.97
C LYS A 260 -1.63 -19.92 -27.78
N GLU A 261 -0.43 -19.92 -27.22
CA GLU A 261 0.35 -21.13 -26.95
C GLU A 261 -0.11 -21.89 -25.69
N GLY A 262 -1.10 -21.36 -24.96
CA GLY A 262 -1.65 -21.94 -23.74
C GLY A 262 -0.78 -21.73 -22.50
N ALA A 263 0.24 -20.88 -22.58
CA ALA A 263 1.16 -20.59 -21.49
C ALA A 263 0.58 -19.63 -20.44
N ILE A 264 -0.60 -19.08 -20.69
CA ILE A 264 -1.44 -18.32 -19.76
C ILE A 264 -2.78 -19.02 -19.70
N SER A 265 -3.41 -19.07 -18.52
CA SER A 265 -4.72 -19.71 -18.38
C SER A 265 -5.77 -19.08 -19.31
N LYS A 266 -6.62 -19.91 -19.91
CA LYS A 266 -7.68 -19.46 -20.84
C LYS A 266 -8.72 -18.57 -20.17
N ASP A 267 -8.90 -18.71 -18.87
CA ASP A 267 -9.86 -17.95 -18.05
C ASP A 267 -9.20 -16.83 -17.26
N PHE A 268 -7.94 -16.45 -17.55
CA PHE A 268 -7.20 -15.44 -16.77
C PHE A 268 -8.01 -14.15 -16.55
N ALA A 269 -8.74 -13.70 -17.58
CA ALA A 269 -9.54 -12.47 -17.54
C ALA A 269 -10.72 -12.53 -16.56
N LEU A 270 -11.09 -13.72 -16.07
CA LEU A 270 -12.14 -13.97 -15.08
C LEU A 270 -11.58 -14.23 -13.67
N LEU A 271 -10.27 -14.42 -13.54
CA LEU A 271 -9.64 -14.72 -12.26
C LEU A 271 -9.44 -13.43 -11.47
N ASN A 272 -9.76 -13.50 -10.18
CA ASN A 272 -9.35 -12.49 -9.21
C ASN A 272 -7.96 -12.81 -8.63
N TRP A 273 -7.38 -11.84 -7.91
CA TRP A 273 -6.04 -11.96 -7.32
C TRP A 273 -5.86 -13.20 -6.45
N GLY A 274 -6.84 -13.55 -5.62
CA GLY A 274 -6.76 -14.73 -4.75
C GLY A 274 -6.73 -16.05 -5.55
N GLN A 275 -7.51 -16.13 -6.63
CA GLN A 275 -7.51 -17.28 -7.54
C GLN A 275 -6.16 -17.41 -8.27
N THR A 276 -5.61 -16.31 -8.77
CA THR A 276 -4.31 -16.29 -9.45
C THR A 276 -3.12 -16.56 -8.52
N ASN A 277 -3.19 -16.17 -7.24
CA ASN A 277 -2.20 -16.64 -6.27
C ASN A 277 -2.23 -18.16 -6.15
N LYS A 278 -3.42 -18.74 -6.00
CA LYS A 278 -3.59 -20.19 -5.86
C LYS A 278 -3.03 -20.95 -7.06
N GLU A 279 -3.11 -20.39 -8.26
CA GLU A 279 -2.53 -20.98 -9.45
C GLU A 279 -1.03 -21.28 -9.32
N PHE A 280 -0.23 -20.29 -8.90
CA PHE A 280 1.20 -20.47 -8.67
C PHE A 280 1.46 -21.37 -7.45
N TYR A 281 0.86 -21.06 -6.30
CA TYR A 281 1.14 -21.77 -5.05
C TYR A 281 0.58 -23.19 -4.96
N SER A 282 -0.28 -23.60 -5.90
CA SER A 282 -0.70 -25.01 -6.04
C SER A 282 0.15 -25.81 -7.04
N GLY A 283 1.26 -25.22 -7.50
CA GLY A 283 2.23 -25.87 -8.39
C GLY A 283 1.84 -25.89 -9.86
N LYS A 284 0.86 -25.10 -10.30
CA LYS A 284 0.38 -25.14 -11.70
C LYS A 284 1.06 -24.12 -12.62
N ALA A 285 1.53 -23.00 -12.10
CA ALA A 285 2.21 -21.97 -12.87
C ALA A 285 3.69 -21.87 -12.49
N GLY A 286 4.56 -21.66 -13.49
CA GLY A 286 6.01 -21.56 -13.26
C GLY A 286 6.54 -20.13 -13.07
N ILE A 287 5.79 -19.12 -13.50
CA ILE A 287 6.16 -17.70 -13.43
C ILE A 287 5.02 -16.93 -12.73
N PHE A 288 5.40 -16.12 -11.74
CA PHE A 288 4.50 -15.22 -11.04
C PHE A 288 5.24 -13.95 -10.63
N ILE A 289 4.81 -13.28 -9.56
CA ILE A 289 5.49 -12.14 -8.97
C ILE A 289 5.77 -12.38 -7.49
N GLY A 290 6.85 -11.78 -7.01
CA GLY A 290 7.24 -11.72 -5.61
C GLY A 290 7.67 -10.31 -5.24
N THR A 291 7.81 -10.07 -3.94
CA THR A 291 8.33 -8.82 -3.39
C THR A 291 8.96 -9.13 -2.04
N PRO A 292 10.01 -8.43 -1.59
CA PRO A 292 10.60 -8.66 -0.27
C PRO A 292 9.60 -8.68 0.90
N ARG A 293 8.46 -7.97 0.79
CA ARG A 293 7.51 -7.76 1.90
C ARG A 293 6.08 -8.20 1.56
N GLY A 294 5.32 -8.64 2.57
CA GLY A 294 3.88 -8.90 2.43
C GLY A 294 3.52 -10.15 1.61
N MET A 295 4.47 -11.04 1.33
CA MET A 295 4.18 -12.34 0.75
C MET A 295 3.53 -13.28 1.78
N SER A 296 2.65 -14.16 1.33
CA SER A 296 1.86 -15.05 2.20
C SER A 296 2.65 -16.30 2.60
N ALA A 297 3.03 -16.41 3.87
CA ALA A 297 3.66 -17.61 4.41
C ALA A 297 2.80 -18.88 4.27
N PRO A 298 1.47 -18.87 4.54
CA PRO A 298 0.63 -20.04 4.32
C PRO A 298 0.59 -20.49 2.85
N TYR A 299 0.63 -19.56 1.90
CA TYR A 299 0.67 -19.92 0.48
C TYR A 299 2.00 -20.56 0.09
N MET A 300 3.12 -20.00 0.55
CA MET A 300 4.43 -20.61 0.28
C MET A 300 4.56 -21.98 0.95
N GLN A 301 4.06 -22.14 2.18
CA GLN A 301 4.04 -23.44 2.84
C GLN A 301 3.21 -24.46 2.06
N GLY A 302 2.04 -24.05 1.55
CA GLY A 302 1.21 -24.91 0.71
C GLY A 302 1.93 -25.39 -0.56
N LEU A 303 2.76 -24.54 -1.18
CA LEU A 303 3.60 -24.95 -2.30
C LEU A 303 4.65 -25.97 -1.86
N VAL A 304 5.36 -25.72 -0.75
CA VAL A 304 6.39 -26.64 -0.21
C VAL A 304 5.80 -28.00 0.17
N ASP A 305 4.57 -28.03 0.70
CA ASP A 305 3.89 -29.28 1.07
C ASP A 305 3.56 -30.14 -0.15
N ILE A 306 3.28 -29.51 -1.30
CA ILE A 306 3.01 -30.18 -2.59
C ILE A 306 4.31 -30.56 -3.29
N ASP A 307 5.28 -29.65 -3.29
CA ASP A 307 6.57 -29.78 -3.93
C ASP A 307 7.71 -29.36 -2.98
N PRO A 308 8.24 -30.33 -2.19
CA PRO A 308 9.32 -30.06 -1.24
C PRO A 308 10.66 -29.65 -1.89
N LYS A 309 10.77 -29.75 -3.23
CA LYS A 309 11.96 -29.36 -3.98
C LYS A 309 11.80 -28.01 -4.68
N ALA A 310 10.65 -27.35 -4.52
CA ALA A 310 10.41 -26.05 -5.13
C ALA A 310 11.54 -25.06 -4.78
N ASP A 311 12.09 -24.43 -5.81
CA ASP A 311 13.03 -23.32 -5.68
C ASP A 311 12.55 -22.19 -6.58
N ILE A 312 12.58 -20.98 -6.05
CA ILE A 312 12.06 -19.79 -6.72
C ILE A 312 13.16 -18.74 -6.68
N VAL A 313 13.42 -18.13 -7.84
CA VAL A 313 14.38 -17.03 -7.97
C VAL A 313 13.72 -15.84 -8.65
N PRO A 314 14.14 -14.61 -8.33
CA PRO A 314 13.68 -13.44 -9.06
C PRO A 314 14.22 -13.40 -10.49
N ILE A 315 13.50 -12.73 -11.38
CA ILE A 315 13.98 -12.40 -12.73
C ILE A 315 14.45 -10.93 -12.70
N PRO A 316 15.76 -10.65 -12.92
CA PRO A 316 16.28 -9.28 -13.01
C PRO A 316 15.64 -8.49 -14.16
N PRO A 317 15.67 -7.15 -14.13
CA PRO A 317 15.14 -6.36 -15.23
C PRO A 317 15.92 -6.63 -16.52
N PHE A 318 15.23 -6.59 -17.65
CA PHE A 318 15.84 -6.76 -18.96
C PHE A 318 16.51 -5.46 -19.40
N GLU A 319 17.56 -5.60 -20.22
CA GLU A 319 18.13 -4.45 -20.93
C GLU A 319 17.13 -4.00 -22.01
N ALA A 320 16.69 -2.75 -21.91
CA ALA A 320 15.76 -2.15 -22.84
C ALA A 320 16.42 -1.75 -24.17
N PRO A 321 15.64 -1.54 -25.25
CA PRO A 321 16.19 -1.12 -26.55
C PRO A 321 17.00 0.18 -26.51
N ASP A 322 16.75 1.05 -25.51
CA ASP A 322 17.49 2.29 -25.29
C ASP A 322 18.74 2.12 -24.40
N GLY A 323 19.06 0.87 -24.00
CA GLY A 323 20.16 0.51 -23.11
C GLY A 323 19.88 0.75 -21.63
N SER A 324 18.68 1.21 -21.26
CA SER A 324 18.29 1.33 -19.85
C SER A 324 18.02 -0.05 -19.24
N GLN A 325 18.29 -0.20 -17.94
CA GLN A 325 18.05 -1.44 -17.21
C GLN A 325 17.75 -1.10 -15.75
N GLY A 326 16.55 -1.43 -15.31
CA GLY A 326 16.08 -1.14 -13.95
C GLY A 326 14.55 -1.12 -13.85
N PHE A 327 14.04 -1.27 -12.62
CA PHE A 327 12.60 -1.23 -12.36
C PHE A 327 12.11 0.19 -12.08
N THR A 328 10.80 0.41 -12.10
CA THR A 328 10.22 1.65 -11.59
C THR A 328 10.25 1.63 -10.06
N SER A 329 10.56 2.77 -9.42
CA SER A 329 10.48 2.90 -7.98
C SER A 329 9.04 3.05 -7.51
N SER A 330 8.76 2.54 -6.31
CA SER A 330 7.54 2.87 -5.58
C SER A 330 7.44 4.37 -5.29
N PRO A 331 6.23 4.93 -5.09
CA PRO A 331 6.04 6.31 -4.64
C PRO A 331 6.69 6.64 -3.29
N GLY A 332 7.23 5.65 -2.56
CA GLY A 332 7.89 5.83 -1.26
C GLY A 332 6.93 5.94 -0.09
N TYR A 333 5.67 5.59 -0.30
CA TYR A 333 4.67 5.48 0.75
C TYR A 333 3.54 4.55 0.32
N TYR A 334 2.85 4.00 1.32
CA TYR A 334 1.60 3.29 1.08
C TYR A 334 0.63 3.57 2.21
N GLY A 335 -0.36 4.40 1.92
CA GLY A 335 -1.27 4.94 2.90
C GLY A 335 -0.90 6.38 3.31
N VAL A 336 -1.93 7.18 3.53
CA VAL A 336 -1.82 8.56 4.03
C VAL A 336 -2.77 8.75 5.20
N ILE A 337 -2.28 9.39 6.25
CA ILE A 337 -3.03 9.66 7.48
C ILE A 337 -3.37 11.15 7.52
N MET A 338 -4.64 11.48 7.48
CA MET A 338 -5.16 12.83 7.65
C MET A 338 -5.74 13.01 9.04
N LEU A 339 -5.65 14.22 9.57
CA LEU A 339 -6.33 14.61 10.80
C LEU A 339 -7.51 15.53 10.47
N ASN A 340 -8.61 15.39 11.20
CA ASN A 340 -9.79 16.22 11.01
C ASN A 340 -9.49 17.70 11.27
N ALA A 341 -9.90 18.61 10.37
CA ALA A 341 -9.73 20.05 10.52
C ALA A 341 -10.35 20.64 11.82
N LYS A 342 -11.37 19.99 12.40
CA LYS A 342 -11.96 20.37 13.70
C LYS A 342 -10.99 20.24 14.88
N LEU A 343 -9.87 19.53 14.71
CA LEU A 343 -8.81 19.42 15.73
C LEU A 343 -7.96 20.67 15.88
N LYS A 344 -8.09 21.68 14.99
CA LYS A 344 -7.34 22.95 15.08
C LYS A 344 -7.49 23.65 16.44
N ASP A 345 -8.63 23.45 17.09
CA ASP A 345 -8.97 24.06 18.39
C ASP A 345 -8.61 23.12 19.57
N GLN A 346 -7.92 22.00 19.31
CA GLN A 346 -7.54 20.97 20.29
C GLN A 346 -6.05 20.55 20.12
N PRO A 347 -5.09 21.48 20.24
CA PRO A 347 -3.67 21.19 19.95
C PRO A 347 -3.08 20.06 20.81
N ALA A 348 -3.46 19.96 22.09
CA ALA A 348 -3.01 18.88 22.97
C ALA A 348 -3.49 17.50 22.50
N LYS A 349 -4.70 17.41 21.95
CA LYS A 349 -5.23 16.18 21.36
C LYS A 349 -4.50 15.82 20.07
N VAL A 350 -4.16 16.83 19.24
CA VAL A 350 -3.34 16.64 18.03
C VAL A 350 -1.98 16.08 18.42
N GLU A 351 -1.31 16.68 19.42
CA GLU A 351 -0.02 16.20 19.91
C GLU A 351 -0.10 14.76 20.41
N LYS A 352 -1.14 14.40 21.16
CA LYS A 352 -1.35 13.00 21.60
C LYS A 352 -1.54 12.03 20.43
N ILE A 353 -2.30 12.43 19.40
CA ILE A 353 -2.47 11.61 18.18
C ILE A 353 -1.13 11.43 17.46
N LEU A 354 -0.36 12.51 17.32
CA LEU A 354 0.93 12.47 16.64
C LEU A 354 1.97 11.67 17.42
N GLU A 355 1.95 11.71 18.75
CA GLU A 355 2.75 10.85 19.64
C GLU A 355 2.43 9.36 19.39
N MET A 356 1.15 9.00 19.30
CA MET A 356 0.76 7.62 18.95
C MET A 356 1.27 7.22 17.57
N ILE A 357 1.13 8.09 16.55
CA ILE A 357 1.60 7.81 15.19
C ILE A 357 3.13 7.69 15.15
N ASP A 358 3.85 8.58 15.84
CA ASP A 358 5.33 8.55 15.93
C ASP A 358 5.84 7.30 16.64
N PHE A 359 5.24 6.94 17.78
CA PHE A 359 5.59 5.71 18.49
C PHE A 359 5.37 4.48 17.61
N GLY A 360 4.23 4.39 16.93
CA GLY A 360 3.85 3.21 16.15
C GLY A 360 4.73 2.94 14.93
N ARG A 361 5.49 3.93 14.45
CA ARG A 361 6.44 3.81 13.35
C ARG A 361 7.91 3.74 13.77
N THR A 362 8.18 3.68 15.06
CA THR A 362 9.54 3.55 15.61
C THR A 362 10.25 2.37 14.97
N PHE A 363 11.42 2.62 14.40
CA PHE A 363 12.24 1.55 13.83
C PHE A 363 13.08 0.85 14.89
N TYR A 364 12.97 -0.47 14.93
CA TYR A 364 13.82 -1.33 15.74
C TYR A 364 14.72 -2.15 14.81
N PRO A 365 16.07 -2.02 14.92
CA PRO A 365 17.01 -2.90 14.24
C PRO A 365 16.72 -4.37 14.56
N LEU A 366 17.07 -5.28 13.66
CA LEU A 366 16.76 -6.72 13.81
C LEU A 366 17.25 -7.30 15.14
N GLU A 367 18.45 -6.89 15.57
CA GLU A 367 19.06 -7.29 16.83
C GLU A 367 18.27 -6.84 18.07
N ASP A 368 17.42 -5.82 17.94
CA ASP A 368 16.59 -5.26 19.01
C ASP A 368 15.13 -5.69 18.94
N ARG A 369 14.75 -6.54 17.97
CA ARG A 369 13.41 -7.13 17.85
C ARG A 369 13.25 -8.37 18.73
N LYS A 370 13.39 -8.18 20.04
CA LYS A 370 13.46 -9.24 21.05
C LYS A 370 12.71 -8.84 22.34
N PRO A 371 12.36 -9.79 23.22
CA PRO A 371 11.53 -9.53 24.41
C PRO A 371 12.11 -8.54 25.43
N ASP A 372 13.42 -8.33 25.46
CA ASP A 372 14.07 -7.38 26.37
C ASP A 372 13.99 -5.92 25.89
N ASN A 373 13.63 -5.68 24.64
CA ASN A 373 13.23 -4.38 24.16
C ASN A 373 11.76 -4.14 24.50
N ALA A 374 11.52 -3.46 25.63
CA ALA A 374 10.18 -3.28 26.19
C ALA A 374 9.17 -2.64 25.23
N ASP A 375 9.59 -1.71 24.37
CA ASP A 375 8.68 -1.05 23.44
C ASP A 375 8.34 -1.94 22.25
N PHE A 376 9.34 -2.66 21.72
CA PHE A 376 9.11 -3.68 20.71
C PHE A 376 8.19 -4.79 21.22
N ASP A 377 8.49 -5.34 22.40
CA ASP A 377 7.71 -6.42 23.02
C ASP A 377 6.26 -5.97 23.28
N TRP A 378 6.09 -4.76 23.84
CA TRP A 378 4.77 -4.16 24.06
C TRP A 378 3.99 -4.00 22.76
N MET A 379 4.61 -3.43 21.71
CA MET A 379 3.98 -3.17 20.42
C MET A 379 3.46 -4.47 19.77
N ASN A 380 4.17 -5.58 19.98
CA ASN A 380 3.82 -6.90 19.44
C ASN A 380 2.99 -7.75 20.42
N GLY A 381 2.51 -7.20 21.55
CA GLY A 381 1.61 -7.88 22.48
C GLY A 381 2.29 -8.84 23.48
N GLY A 382 3.62 -8.83 23.55
CA GLY A 382 4.41 -9.68 24.43
C GLY A 382 4.67 -11.08 23.88
N GLU A 383 5.90 -11.58 24.09
CA GLU A 383 6.28 -12.94 23.68
C GLU A 383 5.34 -14.00 24.30
N ASN A 384 5.00 -15.02 23.51
CA ASN A 384 4.05 -16.09 23.83
C ASN A 384 2.59 -15.63 24.02
N ASN A 385 2.28 -14.37 23.72
CA ASN A 385 0.91 -13.86 23.68
C ASN A 385 0.58 -13.27 22.31
N GLY A 386 1.27 -12.21 21.88
CA GLY A 386 1.03 -11.57 20.58
C GLY A 386 2.03 -11.98 19.50
N TYR A 387 3.16 -12.56 19.87
CA TYR A 387 4.14 -13.14 18.94
C TYR A 387 4.96 -14.25 19.61
N THR A 388 5.72 -15.00 18.81
CA THR A 388 6.74 -15.95 19.25
C THR A 388 8.05 -15.71 18.50
N LEU A 389 9.17 -16.20 19.04
CA LEU A 389 10.44 -16.25 18.32
C LEU A 389 10.67 -17.64 17.73
N VAL A 390 10.82 -17.71 16.40
CA VAL A 390 11.18 -18.93 15.67
C VAL A 390 12.49 -18.68 14.95
N ASP A 391 13.53 -19.44 15.31
CA ASP A 391 14.90 -19.27 14.81
C ASP A 391 15.44 -17.82 14.97
N GLY A 392 15.07 -17.16 16.07
CA GLY A 392 15.44 -15.78 16.35
C GLY A 392 14.61 -14.72 15.61
N ASN A 393 13.61 -15.13 14.82
CA ASN A 393 12.76 -14.23 14.05
C ASN A 393 11.35 -14.13 14.65
N VAL A 394 10.77 -12.94 14.55
CA VAL A 394 9.46 -12.60 15.10
C VAL A 394 8.35 -13.22 14.25
N GLN A 395 7.50 -14.02 14.87
CA GLN A 395 6.30 -14.60 14.26
C GLN A 395 5.06 -14.09 15.01
N ARG A 396 4.34 -13.16 14.39
CA ARG A 396 3.17 -12.49 14.99
C ARG A 396 1.93 -13.37 14.92
N GLU A 397 1.10 -13.28 15.95
CA GLU A 397 -0.23 -13.86 15.94
C GLU A 397 -1.15 -13.13 14.95
N PRO A 398 -2.15 -13.81 14.36
CA PRO A 398 -3.08 -13.18 13.42
C PRO A 398 -3.83 -11.97 14.00
N ASP A 399 -4.04 -10.96 13.15
CA ASP A 399 -4.71 -9.69 13.51
C ASP A 399 -6.10 -9.90 14.12
N ASP A 400 -6.86 -10.90 13.66
CA ASP A 400 -8.23 -11.19 14.12
C ASP A 400 -8.31 -11.67 15.57
N LYS A 401 -7.18 -12.02 16.18
CA LYS A 401 -7.10 -12.28 17.62
C LYS A 401 -7.02 -11.00 18.45
N GLY A 402 -6.59 -9.88 17.86
CA GLY A 402 -6.52 -8.57 18.53
C GLY A 402 -5.59 -8.53 19.74
N LEU A 403 -4.53 -9.34 19.73
CA LEU A 403 -3.67 -9.57 20.89
C LEU A 403 -2.59 -8.51 21.10
N ALA A 404 -2.30 -7.70 20.08
CA ALA A 404 -1.17 -6.79 20.05
C ALA A 404 -1.56 -5.34 19.67
N PRO A 405 -0.92 -4.31 20.25
CA PRO A 405 -1.09 -2.91 19.85
C PRO A 405 -0.88 -2.67 18.34
N ILE A 406 0.09 -3.34 17.71
CA ILE A 406 0.40 -3.20 16.29
C ILE A 406 -0.81 -3.45 15.35
N ASN A 407 -1.79 -4.25 15.78
CA ASN A 407 -3.01 -4.49 15.00
C ASN A 407 -3.91 -3.23 14.91
N TYR A 408 -3.74 -2.32 15.88
CA TYR A 408 -4.63 -1.19 16.12
C TYR A 408 -4.00 0.19 15.89
N MET A 409 -2.67 0.31 15.99
CA MET A 409 -1.99 1.60 15.94
C MET A 409 -2.28 2.38 14.63
N PRO A 410 -2.43 3.72 14.68
CA PRO A 410 -2.77 4.51 13.50
C PRO A 410 -1.64 4.57 12.45
N ASP A 411 -0.40 4.36 12.86
CA ASP A 411 0.69 3.92 11.99
C ASP A 411 1.40 2.77 12.69
N ASN A 412 1.73 1.72 11.95
CA ASN A 412 2.30 0.50 12.47
C ASN A 412 3.45 -0.02 11.61
N ARG A 413 3.95 0.81 10.70
CA ARG A 413 5.08 0.49 9.83
C ARG A 413 6.33 1.14 10.37
N MET A 414 7.33 0.34 10.70
CA MET A 414 8.63 0.84 11.11
C MET A 414 9.28 1.62 9.96
N TRP A 415 9.74 2.85 10.22
CA TRP A 415 10.44 3.66 9.22
C TRP A 415 11.94 3.39 9.32
N GLY A 416 12.38 2.33 8.65
CA GLY A 416 13.80 2.00 8.56
C GLY A 416 14.61 3.09 7.83
N PRO A 417 15.90 3.28 8.19
CA PRO A 417 16.78 4.24 7.53
C PRO A 417 17.13 3.85 6.08
N SER A 418 16.80 2.63 5.66
CA SER A 418 16.88 2.13 4.29
C SER A 418 15.94 0.95 4.09
N ASP A 419 15.73 0.56 2.83
CA ASP A 419 14.89 -0.59 2.48
C ASP A 419 15.36 -1.88 3.15
N LEU A 420 16.67 -2.14 3.09
CA LEU A 420 17.33 -3.32 3.66
C LEU A 420 17.32 -3.35 5.19
N ALA A 421 17.34 -2.19 5.84
CA ALA A 421 17.34 -2.11 7.30
C ALA A 421 16.09 -2.76 7.92
N ASN A 422 14.98 -2.82 7.16
CA ASN A 422 13.77 -3.50 7.62
C ASN A 422 13.95 -5.02 7.73
N GLY A 423 14.82 -5.64 6.93
CA GLY A 423 15.12 -7.07 6.97
C GLY A 423 13.87 -7.95 6.84
N TYR A 424 12.98 -7.65 5.89
CA TYR A 424 11.70 -8.33 5.74
C TYR A 424 11.87 -9.83 5.52
N SER A 425 12.91 -10.22 4.78
CA SER A 425 13.23 -11.64 4.55
C SER A 425 13.33 -12.42 5.86
N LYS A 426 13.89 -11.82 6.92
CA LYS A 426 14.11 -12.47 8.22
C LYS A 426 12.80 -12.76 8.95
N GLU A 427 11.75 -11.98 8.72
CA GLU A 427 10.46 -12.19 9.41
C GLU A 427 9.66 -13.39 8.85
N TYR A 428 10.04 -13.96 7.70
CA TYR A 428 9.29 -15.10 7.14
C TYR A 428 9.60 -16.43 7.83
N PRO A 429 8.57 -17.22 8.21
CA PRO A 429 8.77 -18.51 8.87
C PRO A 429 9.13 -19.64 7.90
N VAL A 430 8.76 -19.52 6.63
CA VAL A 430 8.99 -20.56 5.61
C VAL A 430 10.35 -20.33 4.97
N GLU A 431 11.23 -21.35 4.99
CA GLU A 431 12.61 -21.23 4.48
C GLU A 431 12.66 -20.81 3.01
N LEU A 432 11.84 -21.42 2.14
CA LEU A 432 11.75 -21.03 0.73
C LEU A 432 11.33 -19.56 0.58
N LEU A 433 10.39 -19.09 1.40
CA LEU A 433 9.93 -17.70 1.36
C LEU A 433 11.03 -16.74 1.83
N ARG A 434 11.73 -17.10 2.89
CA ARG A 434 12.86 -16.35 3.45
C ARG A 434 13.98 -16.22 2.43
N LYS A 435 14.33 -17.31 1.74
CA LYS A 435 15.31 -17.30 0.65
C LYS A 435 14.86 -16.37 -0.49
N LEU A 436 13.67 -16.57 -1.03
CA LEU A 436 13.14 -15.76 -2.14
C LEU A 436 13.10 -14.27 -1.78
N ALA A 437 12.63 -13.93 -0.59
CA ALA A 437 12.59 -12.55 -0.12
C ALA A 437 14.00 -11.95 -0.02
N GLY A 438 14.98 -12.70 0.49
CA GLY A 438 16.38 -12.27 0.54
C GLY A 438 16.99 -12.08 -0.85
N ASP A 439 16.72 -13.00 -1.79
CA ASP A 439 17.16 -12.88 -3.18
C ASP A 439 16.58 -11.62 -3.85
N LEU A 440 15.30 -11.29 -3.57
CA LEU A 440 14.65 -10.06 -4.02
C LEU A 440 15.21 -8.80 -3.35
N GLU A 441 15.53 -8.84 -2.05
CA GLU A 441 16.17 -7.73 -1.34
C GLU A 441 17.51 -7.36 -2.00
N ILE A 442 18.35 -8.37 -2.27
CA ILE A 442 19.66 -8.21 -2.93
C ILE A 442 19.48 -7.70 -4.36
N MET A 443 18.60 -8.31 -5.15
CA MET A 443 18.36 -7.87 -6.53
C MET A 443 17.94 -6.40 -6.59
N HIS A 444 17.03 -5.97 -5.72
CA HIS A 444 16.60 -4.57 -5.68
C HIS A 444 17.67 -3.62 -5.13
N GLU A 445 18.58 -4.08 -4.27
CA GLU A 445 19.74 -3.29 -3.84
C GLU A 445 20.72 -3.03 -5.00
N GLU A 446 20.93 -4.04 -5.85
CA GLU A 446 21.89 -3.98 -6.96
C GLU A 446 21.29 -3.40 -8.26
N THR A 447 19.98 -3.24 -8.33
CA THR A 447 19.23 -2.74 -9.49
C THR A 447 18.96 -1.25 -9.36
N LYS A 448 19.04 -0.51 -10.47
CA LYS A 448 18.60 0.89 -10.53
C LYS A 448 17.09 1.00 -10.52
N HIS A 449 16.58 2.08 -9.92
CA HIS A 449 15.14 2.37 -9.92
C HIS A 449 14.81 3.70 -10.56
N TYR A 450 13.94 3.67 -11.56
CA TYR A 450 13.41 4.84 -12.23
C TYR A 450 12.37 5.54 -11.34
N ILE A 451 12.58 6.81 -11.07
CA ILE A 451 11.64 7.61 -10.27
C ILE A 451 10.53 8.10 -11.18
N ASN A 452 9.32 7.54 -11.00
CA ASN A 452 8.16 7.98 -11.77
C ASN A 452 7.83 9.45 -11.44
N PRO A 453 7.91 10.38 -12.42
CA PRO A 453 7.69 11.80 -12.17
C PRO A 453 6.27 12.10 -11.69
N MET A 454 5.30 11.23 -12.01
CA MET A 454 3.94 11.37 -11.54
C MET A 454 3.78 11.26 -10.02
N ASN A 455 4.78 10.74 -9.30
CA ASN A 455 4.75 10.70 -7.84
C ASN A 455 4.68 12.10 -7.21
N ALA A 456 5.13 13.14 -7.92
CA ALA A 456 5.12 14.53 -7.46
C ALA A 456 4.13 15.43 -8.22
N VAL A 457 3.34 14.88 -9.15
CA VAL A 457 2.51 15.67 -10.07
C VAL A 457 1.03 15.37 -9.86
N PHE A 458 0.25 16.43 -9.68
CA PHE A 458 -1.19 16.35 -9.59
C PHE A 458 -1.85 16.71 -10.93
N SER A 459 -2.86 15.93 -11.33
CA SER A 459 -3.71 16.18 -12.51
C SER A 459 -5.18 16.10 -12.10
N ASP A 460 -5.90 17.22 -12.24
CA ASP A 460 -7.34 17.29 -11.95
C ASP A 460 -8.12 16.35 -12.88
N THR A 461 -7.72 16.23 -14.15
CA THR A 461 -8.37 15.33 -15.10
C THR A 461 -8.11 13.86 -14.77
N ARG A 462 -6.88 13.48 -14.37
CA ARG A 462 -6.57 12.10 -13.94
C ARG A 462 -7.33 11.74 -12.67
N ALA A 463 -7.41 12.67 -11.72
CA ALA A 463 -8.24 12.52 -10.54
C ALA A 463 -9.72 12.26 -10.90
N ALA A 464 -10.28 12.96 -11.87
CA ALA A 464 -11.68 12.83 -12.26
C ALA A 464 -11.99 11.59 -13.12
N LYS A 465 -11.08 11.19 -14.02
CA LYS A 465 -11.36 10.22 -15.10
C LYS A 465 -10.39 9.03 -15.16
N GLY A 466 -9.30 9.04 -14.40
CA GLY A 466 -8.21 8.08 -14.51
C GLY A 466 -8.66 6.63 -14.41
N SER A 467 -9.51 6.31 -13.42
CA SER A 467 -10.02 4.94 -13.24
C SER A 467 -10.83 4.43 -14.44
N ASP A 468 -11.66 5.27 -15.05
CA ASP A 468 -12.46 4.87 -16.22
C ASP A 468 -11.59 4.69 -17.45
N LEU A 469 -10.58 5.54 -17.61
CA LEU A 469 -9.60 5.50 -18.68
C LEU A 469 -8.69 4.26 -18.58
N ASP A 470 -8.18 3.95 -17.38
CA ASP A 470 -7.35 2.77 -17.14
C ASP A 470 -8.18 1.50 -17.40
N LYS A 471 -9.43 1.45 -16.94
CA LYS A 471 -10.37 0.33 -17.22
C LYS A 471 -10.64 0.16 -18.71
N PHE A 472 -10.82 1.26 -19.44
CA PHE A 472 -10.96 1.23 -20.90
C PHE A 472 -9.73 0.58 -21.55
N LEU A 473 -8.52 1.03 -21.20
CA LEU A 473 -7.29 0.47 -21.77
C LEU A 473 -7.09 -1.00 -21.40
N PHE A 474 -7.28 -1.41 -20.14
CA PHE A 474 -7.20 -2.81 -19.74
C PHE A 474 -8.18 -3.69 -20.52
N THR A 475 -9.40 -3.21 -20.73
CA THR A 475 -10.43 -3.94 -21.48
C THR A 475 -10.01 -4.14 -22.93
N GLU A 476 -9.57 -3.08 -23.61
CA GLU A 476 -9.19 -3.16 -25.02
C GLU A 476 -7.90 -3.98 -25.22
N GLN A 477 -6.91 -3.84 -24.34
CA GLN A 477 -5.69 -4.66 -24.36
C GLN A 477 -5.99 -6.14 -24.08
N THR A 478 -6.90 -6.45 -23.15
CA THR A 478 -7.32 -7.84 -22.88
C THR A 478 -7.93 -8.47 -24.12
N LYS A 479 -8.80 -7.73 -24.85
CA LYS A 479 -9.38 -8.20 -26.12
C LYS A 479 -8.31 -8.51 -27.18
N MET A 480 -7.23 -7.74 -27.21
CA MET A 480 -6.09 -8.00 -28.09
C MET A 480 -5.34 -9.29 -27.69
N ILE A 481 -5.11 -9.50 -26.39
CA ILE A 481 -4.47 -10.72 -25.87
C ILE A 481 -5.29 -11.97 -26.23
N VAL A 482 -6.60 -11.94 -26.01
CA VAL A 482 -7.46 -13.12 -26.25
C VAL A 482 -7.84 -13.31 -27.73
N GLY A 483 -7.41 -12.40 -28.62
CA GLY A 483 -7.66 -12.48 -30.05
C GLY A 483 -9.06 -12.01 -30.49
N GLU A 484 -9.81 -11.32 -29.62
CA GLU A 484 -11.09 -10.69 -29.97
C GLU A 484 -10.91 -9.39 -30.78
N LYS A 485 -9.73 -8.77 -30.69
CA LYS A 485 -9.35 -7.56 -31.41
C LYS A 485 -7.94 -7.71 -32.00
N SER A 486 -7.68 -7.13 -33.18
CA SER A 486 -6.32 -7.14 -33.76
C SER A 486 -5.42 -6.17 -32.99
N ILE A 487 -4.14 -6.52 -32.86
CA ILE A 487 -3.11 -5.60 -32.35
C ILE A 487 -2.97 -4.36 -33.26
N ASP A 488 -3.35 -4.47 -34.54
CA ASP A 488 -3.36 -3.35 -35.50
C ASP A 488 -4.37 -2.25 -35.13
N ASP A 489 -5.32 -2.54 -34.24
CA ASP A 489 -6.25 -1.53 -33.72
C ASP A 489 -5.69 -0.75 -32.51
N TRP A 490 -4.42 -0.93 -32.17
CA TRP A 490 -3.73 -0.21 -31.08
C TRP A 490 -3.88 1.30 -31.20
N ASP A 491 -3.52 1.87 -32.35
CA ASP A 491 -3.51 3.33 -32.53
C ASP A 491 -4.92 3.93 -32.41
N LYS A 492 -5.95 3.17 -32.80
CA LYS A 492 -7.36 3.57 -32.61
C LYS A 492 -7.74 3.59 -31.13
N MET A 493 -7.31 2.57 -30.37
CA MET A 493 -7.52 2.53 -28.92
C MET A 493 -6.82 3.71 -28.23
N VAL A 494 -5.57 4.02 -28.62
CA VAL A 494 -4.83 5.17 -28.07
C VAL A 494 -5.54 6.48 -28.40
N GLN A 495 -6.00 6.67 -29.65
CA GLN A 495 -6.74 7.87 -30.02
C GLN A 495 -8.05 8.02 -29.22
N GLU A 496 -8.80 6.93 -29.03
CA GLU A 496 -10.02 6.97 -28.23
C GLU A 496 -9.73 7.30 -26.75
N TRP A 497 -8.62 6.82 -26.20
CA TRP A 497 -8.18 7.21 -24.85
C TRP A 497 -7.83 8.71 -24.77
N MET A 498 -7.12 9.23 -25.78
CA MET A 498 -6.80 10.66 -25.89
C MET A 498 -8.07 11.51 -25.87
N ASP A 499 -9.06 11.15 -26.69
CA ASP A 499 -10.33 11.88 -26.84
C ASP A 499 -11.19 11.87 -25.56
N LYS A 500 -11.13 10.81 -24.75
CA LYS A 500 -11.88 10.71 -23.49
C LYS A 500 -11.30 11.55 -22.34
N GLY A 501 -10.10 12.08 -22.51
CA GLY A 501 -9.43 12.94 -21.52
C GLY A 501 -7.95 12.65 -21.35
N GLY A 502 -7.40 11.63 -22.01
CA GLY A 502 -5.98 11.31 -21.97
C GLY A 502 -5.08 12.45 -22.43
N ALA A 503 -5.51 13.21 -23.44
CA ALA A 503 -4.76 14.36 -23.94
C ALA A 503 -4.59 15.47 -22.87
N GLU A 504 -5.65 15.75 -22.10
CA GLU A 504 -5.57 16.75 -21.02
C GLU A 504 -4.73 16.22 -19.85
N ILE A 505 -4.80 14.91 -19.55
CA ILE A 505 -3.92 14.29 -18.54
C ILE A 505 -2.45 14.45 -18.93
N ILE A 506 -2.08 14.17 -20.19
CA ILE A 506 -0.70 14.37 -20.68
C ILE A 506 -0.26 15.82 -20.54
N LYS A 507 -1.13 16.76 -20.90
CA LYS A 507 -0.85 18.18 -20.78
C LYS A 507 -0.63 18.61 -19.33
N GLU A 508 -1.60 18.35 -18.44
CA GLU A 508 -1.53 18.68 -17.01
C GLU A 508 -0.30 18.04 -16.36
N ALA A 509 -0.03 16.77 -16.69
CA ALA A 509 1.13 16.06 -16.17
C ALA A 509 2.45 16.73 -16.57
N ASN A 510 2.64 17.05 -17.86
CA ASN A 510 3.88 17.68 -18.33
C ASN A 510 4.04 19.12 -17.82
N GLU A 511 2.94 19.86 -17.64
CA GLU A 511 2.95 21.17 -16.99
C GLU A 511 3.43 21.04 -15.53
N GLY A 512 2.86 20.10 -14.77
CA GLY A 512 3.27 19.85 -13.39
C GLY A 512 4.71 19.32 -13.27
N MET A 513 5.17 18.46 -14.20
CA MET A 513 6.56 18.02 -14.25
C MET A 513 7.52 19.20 -14.44
N LYS A 514 7.18 20.12 -15.36
CA LYS A 514 7.98 21.32 -15.62
C LYS A 514 8.00 22.27 -14.43
N GLU A 515 6.87 22.46 -13.75
CA GLU A 515 6.79 23.26 -12.51
C GLU A 515 7.66 22.68 -11.40
N ASN A 516 7.74 21.34 -11.33
CA ASN A 516 8.61 20.62 -10.41
C ASN A 516 10.08 20.52 -10.88
N GLY A 517 10.45 21.15 -12.00
CA GLY A 517 11.82 21.14 -12.53
C GLY A 517 12.27 19.81 -13.14
N TYR A 518 11.34 18.91 -13.46
CA TYR A 518 11.64 17.62 -14.09
C TYR A 518 11.78 17.78 -15.61
N SER A 519 12.92 17.39 -16.17
CA SER A 519 13.20 17.50 -17.62
C SER A 519 13.68 16.20 -18.28
N GLU A 520 14.27 15.29 -17.51
CA GLU A 520 14.93 14.07 -17.98
C GLU A 520 14.59 12.89 -17.04
N PRO A 521 14.57 11.64 -17.52
CA PRO A 521 14.46 10.45 -16.66
C PRO A 521 15.43 10.47 -15.48
N GLN A 522 14.91 10.31 -14.26
CA GLN A 522 15.71 10.24 -13.04
C GLN A 522 15.78 8.80 -12.53
N TRP A 523 16.99 8.36 -12.18
CA TRP A 523 17.26 7.02 -11.65
C TRP A 523 17.98 7.16 -10.31
N LYS A 524 17.76 6.22 -9.41
CA LYS A 524 18.49 6.09 -8.15
C LYS A 524 19.11 4.71 -8.00
#